data_AF-A0A351CMP6-F1
#
_entry.id   AF-A0A351CMP6-F1
#
_cell.length_a   1.000
_cell.length_b   1.000
_cell.length_c   1.000
_cell.angle_alpha   90.00
_cell.angle_beta   90.00
_cell.angle_gamma   90.00
#
_symmetry.space_group_name_H-M   'P 1'
#
loop_
_entity.id
_entity.type
_entity.pdbx_description
1 polymer ?
#
loop_
_entity_poly.entity_id
_entity_poly.type
_entity_poly.pdbx_seq_one_letter_code
_entity_poly.pdbx_strand_id
1 'polypeptide(L)'
;KAALRIRKAALDLEVSRVIVGECGHAWRVAYSFWNTLSGVGAGGSDEYSLKLQNQLDSRYPQPQHIIEYTYDLIKRDKLKFDKSENDDRTVTFHDSCNVARATNMGGIPNGQFILPREVIKAVCNNYIDMERETIKESTFCCGGGGGLLTDDLMEIRIKGAMPRMQALKEVEKTDGVDTLAAICAICKSQFSKVLPKFDFDPYMIVSVHQLVSDAIVLDKSHTIESGVEENIEEATQ
;
A
#
# COMPACT_ATOMS: atom_id res chain seq x y z
N LYS A 1 14.12 -19.86 -2.18
CA LYS A 1 15.27 -19.16 -1.55
C LYS A 1 14.90 -17.78 -1.00
N ALA A 2 14.26 -16.89 -1.78
CA ALA A 2 13.92 -15.54 -1.30
C ALA A 2 12.91 -15.50 -0.13
N ALA A 3 11.79 -16.23 -0.22
CA ALA A 3 10.78 -16.28 0.85
C ALA A 3 11.34 -16.80 2.20
N LEU A 4 12.31 -17.71 2.16
CA LEU A 4 12.97 -18.22 3.36
C LEU A 4 13.78 -17.15 4.12
N ARG A 5 14.22 -16.09 3.43
CA ARG A 5 14.88 -14.95 4.08
C ARG A 5 13.91 -14.19 4.98
N ILE A 6 12.64 -14.12 4.60
CA ILE A 6 11.57 -13.51 5.41
C ILE A 6 11.37 -14.33 6.68
N ARG A 7 11.25 -15.66 6.56
CA ARG A 7 11.17 -16.57 7.71
C ARG A 7 12.36 -16.40 8.66
N LYS A 8 13.58 -16.44 8.12
CA LYS A 8 14.81 -16.28 8.92
C LYS A 8 14.80 -14.95 9.67
N ALA A 9 14.55 -13.83 8.97
CA ALA A 9 14.52 -12.52 9.61
C ALA A 9 13.41 -12.42 10.68
N ALA A 10 12.23 -12.99 10.43
CA ALA A 10 11.13 -12.98 11.39
C ALA A 10 11.47 -13.75 12.67
N LEU A 11 12.12 -14.91 12.55
CA LEU A 11 12.59 -15.70 13.69
C LEU A 11 13.73 -14.99 14.43
N ASP A 12 14.74 -14.50 13.72
CA ASP A 12 15.92 -13.86 14.32
C ASP A 12 15.55 -12.59 15.10
N LEU A 13 14.53 -11.86 14.64
CA LEU A 13 14.04 -10.62 15.28
C LEU A 13 12.89 -10.87 16.27
N GLU A 14 12.47 -12.14 16.45
CA GLU A 14 11.37 -12.54 17.35
C GLU A 14 10.08 -11.72 17.13
N VAL A 15 9.77 -11.37 15.88
CA VAL A 15 8.61 -10.53 15.57
C VAL A 15 7.30 -11.27 15.81
N SER A 16 6.29 -10.56 16.31
CA SER A 16 4.94 -11.09 16.47
C SER A 16 4.09 -10.98 15.20
N ARG A 17 4.51 -10.18 14.22
CA ARG A 17 3.76 -9.93 12.97
C ARG A 17 4.71 -9.78 11.78
N VAL A 18 4.27 -10.27 10.63
CA VAL A 18 4.89 -10.03 9.32
C VAL A 18 3.88 -9.32 8.43
N ILE A 19 4.15 -8.07 8.10
CA ILE A 19 3.24 -7.20 7.34
C ILE A 19 3.82 -6.90 5.96
N VAL A 20 3.03 -7.15 4.93
CA VAL A 20 3.33 -6.82 3.54
C VAL A 20 2.98 -5.36 3.28
N GLY A 21 3.96 -4.56 2.85
CA GLY A 21 3.73 -3.18 2.42
C GLY A 21 2.90 -3.06 1.15
N GLU A 22 2.77 -1.85 0.60
CA GLU A 22 1.99 -1.60 -0.61
C GLU A 22 2.63 -2.17 -1.89
N CYS A 23 2.40 -3.45 -2.14
CA CYS A 23 2.73 -4.07 -3.42
C CYS A 23 1.77 -5.21 -3.69
N GLY A 24 0.90 -5.05 -4.69
CA GLY A 24 -0.04 -6.10 -5.06
C GLY A 24 0.64 -7.41 -5.43
N HIS A 25 1.81 -7.35 -6.09
CA HIS A 25 2.59 -8.56 -6.43
C HIS A 25 3.09 -9.28 -5.18
N ALA A 26 3.63 -8.53 -4.21
CA ALA A 26 4.06 -9.09 -2.94
C ALA A 26 2.87 -9.68 -2.17
N TRP A 27 1.73 -8.98 -2.16
CA TRP A 27 0.50 -9.47 -1.53
C TRP A 27 0.01 -10.77 -2.15
N ARG A 28 -0.06 -10.83 -3.49
CA ARG A 28 -0.48 -12.04 -4.19
C ARG A 28 0.42 -13.23 -3.90
N VAL A 29 1.73 -13.01 -3.85
CA VAL A 29 2.68 -14.07 -3.47
C VAL A 29 2.52 -14.44 -2.00
N ALA A 30 2.39 -13.45 -1.12
CA ALA A 30 2.27 -13.65 0.31
C ALA A 30 1.05 -14.49 0.64
N TYR A 31 -0.12 -14.01 0.24
CA TYR A 31 -1.38 -14.67 0.52
C TYR A 31 -1.44 -16.08 -0.05
N SER A 32 -1.03 -16.27 -1.32
CA SER A 32 -1.17 -17.56 -1.98
C SER A 32 -0.12 -18.60 -1.58
N PHE A 33 1.08 -18.18 -1.16
CA PHE A 33 2.21 -19.10 -1.07
C PHE A 33 3.09 -18.97 0.18
N TRP A 34 2.97 -17.94 1.01
CA TRP A 34 3.89 -17.81 2.16
C TRP A 34 3.67 -18.86 3.24
N ASN A 35 2.49 -19.44 3.33
CA ASN A 35 2.23 -20.59 4.19
C ASN A 35 3.14 -21.78 3.86
N THR A 36 3.32 -22.08 2.58
CA THR A 36 4.12 -23.22 2.11
C THR A 36 5.58 -22.85 1.86
N LEU A 37 5.87 -21.62 1.41
CA LEU A 37 7.22 -21.19 1.04
C LEU A 37 8.04 -20.63 2.22
N SER A 38 7.37 -20.04 3.21
CA SER A 38 8.03 -19.39 4.36
C SER A 38 7.44 -19.79 5.72
N GLY A 39 6.37 -20.59 5.76
CA GLY A 39 5.71 -20.92 7.02
C GLY A 39 5.01 -19.74 7.71
N VAL A 40 4.74 -18.64 7.01
CA VAL A 40 3.93 -17.54 7.56
C VAL A 40 2.46 -17.93 7.43
N GLY A 41 1.70 -17.87 8.52
CA GLY A 41 0.31 -18.28 8.55
C GLY A 41 0.12 -19.69 9.07
N ALA A 42 -0.51 -20.57 8.30
CA ALA A 42 -0.80 -21.95 8.72
C ALA A 42 -0.60 -22.94 7.58
N GLY A 43 -0.25 -24.19 7.91
CA GLY A 43 -0.11 -25.30 6.96
C GLY A 43 1.33 -25.68 6.63
N GLY A 44 2.33 -24.98 7.19
CA GLY A 44 3.72 -25.43 7.15
C GLY A 44 3.99 -26.54 8.18
N SER A 45 4.73 -27.57 7.79
CA SER A 45 5.00 -28.76 8.61
C SER A 45 6.46 -28.95 9.02
N ASP A 46 7.41 -28.22 8.41
CA ASP A 46 8.81 -28.28 8.82
C ASP A 46 9.05 -27.53 10.13
N GLU A 47 10.12 -27.89 10.85
CA GLU A 47 10.49 -27.35 12.16
C GLU A 47 10.47 -25.82 12.19
N TYR A 48 11.04 -25.16 11.19
CA TYR A 48 11.13 -23.70 11.14
C TYR A 48 9.81 -23.04 10.81
N SER A 49 8.96 -23.68 10.02
CA SER A 49 7.60 -23.21 9.79
C SER A 49 6.79 -23.32 11.07
N LEU A 50 6.83 -24.46 11.78
CA LEU A 50 6.14 -24.61 13.07
C LEU A 50 6.60 -23.57 14.10
N LYS A 51 7.92 -23.34 14.21
CA LYS A 51 8.47 -22.27 15.06
C LYS A 51 7.90 -20.90 14.72
N LEU A 52 7.89 -20.53 13.45
CA LEU A 52 7.37 -19.22 13.03
C LEU A 52 5.86 -19.11 13.28
N GLN A 53 5.08 -20.12 12.91
CA GLN A 53 3.62 -20.12 13.11
C GLN A 53 3.24 -19.99 14.59
N ASN A 54 4.02 -20.58 15.51
CA ASN A 54 3.82 -20.45 16.95
C ASN A 54 4.27 -19.09 17.51
N GLN A 55 5.25 -18.44 16.88
CA GLN A 55 5.76 -17.12 17.29
C GLN A 55 4.80 -15.99 16.91
N LEU A 56 4.14 -16.09 15.76
CA LEU A 56 3.25 -15.04 15.25
C LEU A 56 1.94 -14.96 16.04
N ASP A 57 1.47 -13.75 16.28
CA ASP A 57 0.24 -13.48 17.04
C ASP A 57 -1.01 -13.86 16.22
N SER A 58 -1.67 -14.95 16.63
CA SER A 58 -2.83 -15.53 15.95
C SER A 58 -4.08 -14.65 15.97
N ARG A 59 -4.08 -13.55 16.74
CA ARG A 59 -5.17 -12.57 16.74
C ARG A 59 -5.20 -11.71 15.47
N TYR A 60 -4.13 -11.71 14.69
CA TYR A 60 -3.99 -10.90 13.47
C TYR A 60 -3.90 -11.77 12.22
N PRO A 61 -4.29 -11.25 11.04
CA PRO A 61 -4.13 -11.97 9.78
C PRO A 61 -2.68 -12.37 9.51
N GLN A 62 -2.47 -13.55 8.95
CA GLN A 62 -1.13 -14.06 8.61
C GLN A 62 -1.18 -14.77 7.25
N PRO A 63 -0.62 -14.18 6.18
CA PRO A 63 0.05 -12.87 6.15
C PRO A 63 -0.91 -11.70 6.31
N GLN A 64 -0.39 -10.55 6.75
CA GLN A 64 -1.13 -9.29 6.87
C GLN A 64 -0.69 -8.30 5.78
N HIS A 65 -1.63 -7.61 5.13
CA HIS A 65 -1.36 -6.45 4.29
C HIS A 65 -1.38 -5.17 5.14
N ILE A 66 -0.53 -4.20 4.82
CA ILE A 66 -0.43 -2.94 5.57
C ILE A 66 -1.77 -2.19 5.66
N ILE A 67 -2.63 -2.32 4.64
CA ILE A 67 -3.96 -1.71 4.67
C ILE A 67 -4.88 -2.30 5.74
N GLU A 68 -4.73 -3.59 6.06
CA GLU A 68 -5.48 -4.24 7.14
C GLU A 68 -5.01 -3.69 8.49
N TYR A 69 -3.70 -3.49 8.64
CA TYR A 69 -3.11 -2.90 9.84
C TYR A 69 -3.59 -1.46 10.06
N THR A 70 -3.51 -0.62 9.02
CA THR A 70 -3.96 0.77 9.08
C THR A 70 -5.46 0.83 9.35
N TYR A 71 -6.28 0.05 8.62
CA TYR A 71 -7.73 0.02 8.84
C TYR A 71 -8.09 -0.40 10.28
N ASP A 72 -7.46 -1.44 10.82
CA ASP A 72 -7.67 -1.87 12.21
C ASP A 72 -7.34 -0.76 13.22
N LEU A 73 -6.25 -0.02 13.02
CA LEU A 73 -5.91 1.12 13.88
C LEU A 73 -6.95 2.25 13.80
N ILE A 74 -7.48 2.54 12.62
CA ILE A 74 -8.55 3.53 12.42
C ILE A 74 -9.82 3.07 13.17
N LYS A 75 -10.22 1.80 13.02
CA LYS A 75 -11.41 1.25 13.70
C LYS A 75 -11.28 1.21 15.22
N ARG A 76 -10.06 1.11 15.74
CA ARG A 76 -9.75 1.14 17.17
C ARG A 76 -9.47 2.55 17.71
N ASP A 77 -9.72 3.59 16.91
CA ASP A 77 -9.49 5.00 17.27
C ASP A 77 -8.06 5.25 17.79
N LYS A 78 -7.07 4.58 17.18
CA LYS A 78 -5.65 4.70 17.53
C LYS A 78 -4.91 5.73 16.69
N LEU A 79 -5.52 6.21 15.62
CA LEU A 79 -4.96 7.22 14.73
C LEU A 79 -5.90 8.42 14.71
N LYS A 80 -5.32 9.61 14.77
CA LYS A 80 -6.02 10.87 14.57
C LYS A 80 -5.59 11.43 13.22
N PHE A 81 -6.52 12.05 12.51
CA PHE A 81 -6.26 12.62 11.20
C PHE A 81 -6.77 14.06 11.12
N ASP A 82 -5.98 14.91 10.48
CA ASP A 82 -6.45 16.15 9.88
C ASP A 82 -6.67 15.90 8.39
N LYS A 83 -7.93 15.77 8.00
CA LYS A 83 -8.29 15.49 6.62
C LYS A 83 -8.03 16.69 5.70
N SER A 84 -7.91 17.89 6.26
CA SER A 84 -7.74 19.11 5.46
C SER A 84 -6.38 19.18 4.75
N GLU A 85 -5.40 18.41 5.23
CA GLU A 85 -4.10 18.21 4.58
C GLU A 85 -4.20 17.48 3.21
N ASN A 86 -5.39 16.98 2.85
CA ASN A 86 -5.67 16.41 1.53
C ASN A 86 -6.78 17.18 0.77
N ASP A 87 -7.22 18.35 1.23
CA ASP A 87 -8.32 19.09 0.59
C ASP A 87 -7.93 19.73 -0.75
N ASP A 88 -6.62 19.84 -1.03
CA ASP A 88 -6.06 20.23 -2.31
C ASP A 88 -6.27 19.18 -3.42
N ARG A 89 -6.77 17.99 -3.06
CA ARG A 89 -6.91 16.83 -3.97
C ARG A 89 -8.36 16.40 -4.10
N THR A 90 -8.75 16.00 -5.31
CA THR A 90 -9.95 15.19 -5.56
C THR A 90 -9.52 13.78 -5.93
N VAL A 91 -9.64 12.86 -4.97
CA VAL A 91 -8.99 11.54 -5.04
C VAL A 91 -9.91 10.48 -5.67
N THR A 92 -9.38 9.69 -6.59
CA THR A 92 -9.95 8.40 -7.01
C THR A 92 -9.02 7.24 -6.68
N PHE A 93 -9.49 5.98 -6.81
CA PHE A 93 -8.72 4.79 -6.46
C PHE A 93 -8.54 3.82 -7.63
N HIS A 94 -7.29 3.43 -7.89
CA HIS A 94 -6.94 2.35 -8.78
C HIS A 94 -6.93 0.99 -8.05
N ASP A 95 -7.98 0.20 -8.27
CA ASP A 95 -8.02 -1.21 -7.86
C ASP A 95 -6.91 -2.00 -8.58
N SER A 96 -5.77 -2.15 -7.91
CA SER A 96 -4.58 -2.78 -8.47
C SER A 96 -4.83 -4.27 -8.77
N CYS A 97 -4.61 -4.72 -10.00
CA CYS A 97 -5.03 -6.05 -10.46
C CYS A 97 -4.51 -7.21 -9.60
N ASN A 98 -3.27 -7.14 -9.10
CA ASN A 98 -2.71 -8.18 -8.22
C ASN A 98 -3.33 -8.20 -6.82
N VAL A 99 -3.97 -7.12 -6.38
CA VAL A 99 -4.78 -7.08 -5.15
C VAL A 99 -6.21 -7.50 -5.48
N ALA A 100 -6.84 -6.78 -6.41
CA ALA A 100 -8.22 -6.97 -6.83
C ALA A 100 -8.57 -8.42 -7.19
N ARG A 101 -7.65 -9.12 -7.88
CA ARG A 101 -7.85 -10.48 -8.41
C ARG A 101 -7.08 -11.56 -7.64
N ALA A 102 -6.51 -11.24 -6.47
CA ALA A 102 -5.84 -12.24 -5.63
C ALA A 102 -6.84 -12.89 -4.66
N THR A 103 -7.30 -12.13 -3.68
CA THR A 103 -8.17 -12.62 -2.61
C THR A 103 -8.83 -11.46 -1.87
N ASN A 104 -9.73 -11.80 -0.94
CA ASN A 104 -10.22 -10.91 0.08
C ASN A 104 -9.10 -10.47 1.05
N MET A 105 -9.22 -9.26 1.57
CA MET A 105 -8.39 -8.74 2.67
C MET A 105 -9.26 -8.51 3.91
N GLY A 106 -8.67 -8.45 5.09
CA GLY A 106 -9.33 -8.04 6.34
C GLY A 106 -10.30 -9.08 6.91
N GLY A 107 -10.26 -10.32 6.42
CA GLY A 107 -11.19 -11.37 6.84
C GLY A 107 -12.65 -11.11 6.45
N ILE A 108 -12.92 -10.16 5.56
CA ILE A 108 -14.27 -9.80 5.10
C ILE A 108 -14.43 -10.02 3.59
N PRO A 109 -15.62 -10.40 3.11
CA PRO A 109 -15.90 -10.45 1.68
C PRO A 109 -15.61 -9.10 1.00
N ASN A 110 -14.90 -9.13 -0.13
CA ASN A 110 -14.55 -7.94 -0.91
C ASN A 110 -13.65 -6.93 -0.17
N GLY A 111 -12.98 -7.35 0.92
CA GLY A 111 -12.16 -6.43 1.72
C GLY A 111 -11.00 -5.79 0.95
N GLN A 112 -10.48 -6.43 -0.09
CA GLN A 112 -9.49 -5.85 -1.00
C GLN A 112 -9.99 -4.62 -1.77
N PHE A 113 -11.31 -4.45 -1.88
CA PHE A 113 -11.95 -3.28 -2.47
C PHE A 113 -12.43 -2.30 -1.39
N ILE A 114 -12.89 -2.80 -0.25
CA ILE A 114 -13.49 -2.00 0.83
C ILE A 114 -12.39 -1.29 1.63
N LEU A 115 -11.41 -2.03 2.16
CA LEU A 115 -10.41 -1.48 3.10
C LEU A 115 -9.66 -0.27 2.51
N PRO A 116 -9.14 -0.30 1.27
CA PRO A 116 -8.44 0.86 0.71
C PRO A 116 -9.34 2.09 0.63
N ARG A 117 -10.61 1.92 0.26
CA ARG A 117 -11.57 3.02 0.13
C ARG A 117 -11.94 3.61 1.49
N GLU A 118 -12.16 2.75 2.48
CA GLU A 118 -12.47 3.21 3.84
C GLU A 118 -11.29 3.96 4.46
N VAL A 119 -10.05 3.49 4.22
CA VAL A 119 -8.84 4.22 4.64
C VAL A 119 -8.74 5.57 3.93
N ILE A 120 -8.96 5.65 2.61
CA ILE A 120 -8.95 6.93 1.87
C ILE A 120 -10.01 7.89 2.43
N LYS A 121 -11.24 7.44 2.62
CA LYS A 121 -12.33 8.28 3.16
C LYS A 121 -12.07 8.75 4.59
N ALA A 122 -11.29 8.01 5.38
CA ALA A 122 -10.88 8.41 6.71
C ALA A 122 -9.88 9.58 6.69
N VAL A 123 -9.12 9.75 5.59
CA VAL A 123 -8.02 10.73 5.50
C VAL A 123 -8.21 11.81 4.43
N CYS A 124 -9.23 11.69 3.57
CA CYS A 124 -9.55 12.64 2.50
C CYS A 124 -11.02 13.08 2.58
N ASN A 125 -11.31 14.36 2.38
CA ASN A 125 -12.69 14.85 2.27
C ASN A 125 -13.28 14.63 0.88
N ASN A 126 -12.47 14.74 -0.17
CA ASN A 126 -12.91 14.63 -1.56
C ASN A 126 -12.47 13.28 -2.15
N TYR A 127 -13.38 12.31 -2.18
CA TYR A 127 -13.13 10.99 -2.78
C TYR A 127 -14.25 10.60 -3.73
N ILE A 128 -13.89 10.21 -4.94
CA ILE A 128 -14.81 9.84 -6.02
C ILE A 128 -14.33 8.55 -6.69
N ASP A 129 -15.18 7.54 -6.70
CA ASP A 129 -14.91 6.30 -7.45
C ASP A 129 -15.12 6.55 -8.94
N MET A 130 -14.31 5.90 -9.79
CA MET A 130 -14.59 5.81 -11.22
C MET A 130 -15.84 4.95 -11.49
N GLU A 131 -16.33 5.03 -12.73
CA GLU A 131 -17.46 4.22 -13.22
C GLU A 131 -17.39 2.74 -12.82
N ARG A 132 -18.53 2.19 -12.39
CA ARG A 132 -18.62 0.86 -11.75
C ARG A 132 -18.02 -0.26 -12.60
N GLU A 133 -18.18 -0.17 -13.92
CA GLU A 133 -17.69 -1.15 -14.90
C GLU A 133 -16.17 -1.09 -15.11
N THR A 134 -15.48 -0.13 -14.50
CA THR A 134 -14.05 0.09 -14.64
C THR A 134 -13.28 -0.16 -13.34
N ILE A 135 -13.95 -0.52 -12.25
CA ILE A 135 -13.38 -0.70 -10.91
C ILE A 135 -13.67 -2.09 -10.35
N LYS A 136 -13.06 -2.39 -9.20
CA LYS A 136 -13.20 -3.65 -8.45
C LYS A 136 -12.92 -4.88 -9.33
N GLU A 137 -13.85 -5.80 -9.48
CA GLU A 137 -13.73 -7.01 -10.29
C GLU A 137 -13.49 -6.71 -11.78
N SER A 138 -14.05 -5.60 -12.28
CA SER A 138 -13.92 -5.13 -13.66
C SER A 138 -12.73 -4.19 -13.86
N THR A 139 -11.85 -4.06 -12.85
CA THR A 139 -10.70 -3.16 -12.93
C THR A 139 -9.79 -3.41 -14.14
N PHE A 140 -9.44 -2.33 -14.82
CA PHE A 140 -8.42 -2.31 -15.87
C PHE A 140 -7.00 -2.32 -15.30
N CYS A 141 -6.10 -3.01 -16.02
CA CYS A 141 -4.67 -3.08 -15.69
C CYS A 141 -3.98 -1.72 -15.86
N CYS A 142 -2.92 -1.48 -15.09
CA CYS A 142 -2.04 -0.31 -15.28
C CYS A 142 -1.09 -0.46 -16.48
N GLY A 143 -0.94 -1.66 -17.05
CA GLY A 143 -0.04 -1.96 -18.17
C GLY A 143 1.43 -2.27 -17.77
N GLY A 144 1.79 -2.23 -16.48
CA GLY A 144 3.18 -2.41 -16.03
C GLY A 144 3.51 -3.75 -15.35
N GLY A 145 2.52 -4.61 -15.10
CA GLY A 145 2.72 -5.92 -14.45
C GLY A 145 3.35 -6.98 -15.38
N GLY A 146 3.60 -8.19 -14.86
CA GLY A 146 3.98 -9.35 -15.69
C GLY A 146 5.37 -9.26 -16.35
N GLY A 147 6.29 -8.49 -15.78
CA GLY A 147 7.64 -8.30 -16.35
C GLY A 147 7.71 -7.20 -17.41
N LEU A 148 6.62 -6.45 -17.62
CA LEU A 148 6.58 -5.39 -18.63
C LEU A 148 7.26 -4.09 -18.22
N LEU A 149 7.59 -3.90 -16.93
CA LEU A 149 8.15 -2.66 -16.38
C LEU A 149 9.63 -2.40 -16.76
N THR A 150 9.94 -2.54 -18.04
CA THR A 150 11.20 -2.12 -18.68
C THR A 150 10.92 -0.96 -19.64
N ASP A 151 11.93 -0.16 -19.94
CA ASP A 151 11.79 1.00 -20.81
C ASP A 151 11.66 0.60 -22.29
N ASP A 152 12.22 -0.56 -22.70
CA ASP A 152 12.09 -1.09 -24.07
C ASP A 152 10.64 -1.47 -24.45
N LEU A 153 9.77 -1.65 -23.46
CA LEU A 153 8.37 -2.05 -23.67
C LEU A 153 7.39 -0.89 -23.45
N MET A 154 7.85 0.35 -23.50
CA MET A 154 7.01 1.54 -23.25
C MET A 154 5.75 1.58 -24.14
N GLU A 155 5.87 1.23 -25.42
CA GLU A 155 4.71 1.22 -26.33
C GLU A 155 3.62 0.24 -25.87
N ILE A 156 4.00 -0.97 -25.46
CA ILE A 156 3.08 -1.99 -24.95
C ILE A 156 2.48 -1.54 -23.61
N ARG A 157 3.29 -0.95 -22.74
CA ARG A 157 2.86 -0.39 -21.45
C ARG A 157 1.80 0.69 -21.61
N ILE A 158 1.98 1.60 -22.58
CA ILE A 158 1.01 2.67 -22.91
C ILE A 158 -0.29 2.05 -23.45
N LYS A 159 -0.20 1.16 -24.44
CA LYS A 159 -1.38 0.50 -25.02
C LYS A 159 -2.16 -0.31 -23.98
N GLY A 160 -1.46 -1.04 -23.11
CA GLY A 160 -2.08 -1.82 -22.04
C GLY A 160 -2.75 -0.98 -20.96
N ALA A 161 -2.29 0.25 -20.75
CA ALA A 161 -2.90 1.19 -19.80
C ALA A 161 -4.10 1.96 -20.37
N MET A 162 -4.26 1.98 -21.70
CA MET A 162 -5.24 2.83 -22.39
C MET A 162 -6.67 2.72 -21.82
N PRO A 163 -7.25 1.53 -21.55
CA PRO A 163 -8.60 1.45 -20.96
C PRO A 163 -8.69 2.12 -19.58
N ARG A 164 -7.64 2.01 -18.75
CA ARG A 164 -7.58 2.70 -17.45
C ARG A 164 -7.47 4.21 -17.62
N MET A 165 -6.67 4.68 -18.59
CA MET A 165 -6.51 6.11 -18.84
C MET A 165 -7.80 6.75 -19.37
N GLN A 166 -8.56 6.03 -20.19
CA GLN A 166 -9.89 6.46 -20.63
C GLN A 166 -10.86 6.60 -19.47
N ALA A 167 -10.93 5.59 -18.57
CA ALA A 167 -11.77 5.66 -17.37
C ALA A 167 -11.37 6.82 -16.43
N LEU A 168 -10.05 7.08 -16.30
CA LEU A 168 -9.55 8.20 -15.50
C LEU A 168 -9.87 9.56 -16.15
N LYS A 169 -9.74 9.66 -17.47
CA LYS A 169 -10.02 10.90 -18.24
C LYS A 169 -11.49 11.27 -18.19
N GLU A 170 -12.39 10.29 -18.06
CA GLU A 170 -13.81 10.53 -17.87
C GLU A 170 -14.06 11.20 -16.52
N VAL A 171 -13.63 10.57 -15.42
CA VAL A 171 -13.85 11.09 -14.06
C VAL A 171 -13.10 12.41 -13.78
N GLU A 172 -11.95 12.63 -14.42
CA GLU A 172 -11.26 13.94 -14.41
C GLU A 172 -12.18 15.04 -14.98
N LYS A 173 -12.87 14.77 -16.09
CA LYS A 173 -13.73 15.75 -16.76
C LYS A 173 -15.07 15.96 -16.08
N THR A 174 -15.69 14.87 -15.61
CA THR A 174 -17.04 14.92 -15.03
C THR A 174 -17.02 15.41 -13.59
N ASP A 175 -16.03 14.98 -12.82
CA ASP A 175 -16.00 15.13 -11.36
C ASP A 175 -14.77 15.88 -10.85
N GLY A 176 -13.86 16.29 -11.74
CA GLY A 176 -12.68 17.07 -11.36
C GLY A 176 -11.60 16.26 -10.64
N VAL A 177 -11.60 14.93 -10.78
CA VAL A 177 -10.55 14.08 -10.18
C VAL A 177 -9.17 14.46 -10.71
N ASP A 178 -8.27 14.83 -9.80
CA ASP A 178 -6.90 15.24 -10.08
C ASP A 178 -5.84 14.31 -9.45
N THR A 179 -6.28 13.33 -8.64
CA THR A 179 -5.39 12.45 -7.87
C THR A 179 -5.83 11.00 -7.99
N LEU A 180 -4.92 10.12 -8.43
CA LEU A 180 -5.11 8.68 -8.53
C LEU A 180 -4.34 7.96 -7.41
N ALA A 181 -5.03 7.43 -6.41
CA ALA A 181 -4.43 6.61 -5.37
C ALA A 181 -4.26 5.15 -5.83
N ALA A 182 -3.13 4.53 -5.52
CA ALA A 182 -2.89 3.11 -5.79
C ALA A 182 -2.24 2.38 -4.62
N ILE A 183 -2.58 1.10 -4.46
CA ILE A 183 -2.10 0.23 -3.38
C ILE A 183 -0.99 -0.75 -3.84
N CYS A 184 -0.35 -0.46 -4.98
CA CYS A 184 0.66 -1.32 -5.58
C CYS A 184 1.84 -0.50 -6.08
N ALA A 185 3.04 -0.77 -5.56
CA ALA A 185 4.29 -0.15 -6.00
C ALA A 185 4.49 -0.17 -7.52
N ILE A 186 4.22 -1.30 -8.19
CA ILE A 186 4.36 -1.40 -9.66
C ILE A 186 3.35 -0.52 -10.39
N CYS A 187 2.11 -0.41 -9.90
CA CYS A 187 1.14 0.51 -10.50
C CYS A 187 1.62 1.96 -10.36
N LYS A 188 2.17 2.33 -9.19
CA LYS A 188 2.76 3.67 -8.97
C LYS A 188 3.90 3.96 -9.93
N SER A 189 4.88 3.06 -10.03
CA SER A 189 6.02 3.20 -10.95
C SER A 189 5.62 3.20 -12.43
N GLN A 190 4.52 2.54 -12.78
CA GLN A 190 4.00 2.51 -14.13
C GLN A 190 3.29 3.83 -14.47
N PHE A 191 2.37 4.28 -13.62
CA PHE A 191 1.59 5.48 -13.89
C PHE A 191 2.46 6.75 -13.89
N SER A 192 3.52 6.83 -13.08
CA SER A 192 4.42 8.00 -13.13
C SER A 192 5.09 8.21 -14.50
N LYS A 193 5.23 7.13 -15.30
CA LYS A 193 5.75 7.20 -16.67
C LYS A 193 4.65 7.28 -17.75
N VAL A 194 3.46 6.75 -17.48
CA VAL A 194 2.39 6.62 -18.47
C VAL A 194 1.36 7.74 -18.41
N LEU A 195 1.05 8.30 -17.24
CA LEU A 195 0.13 9.44 -17.09
C LEU A 195 0.48 10.61 -18.04
N PRO A 196 1.76 11.03 -18.18
CA PRO A 196 2.12 12.12 -19.10
C PRO A 196 1.88 11.80 -20.58
N LYS A 197 1.66 10.53 -20.94
CA LYS A 197 1.35 10.12 -22.33
C LYS A 197 -0.14 10.26 -22.66
N PHE A 198 -0.95 10.60 -21.67
CA PHE A 198 -2.40 10.84 -21.77
C PHE A 198 -2.77 12.22 -21.19
N ASP A 199 -1.83 13.16 -21.22
CA ASP A 199 -2.01 14.56 -20.80
C ASP A 199 -2.43 14.72 -19.32
N PHE A 200 -1.93 13.84 -18.45
CA PHE A 200 -2.05 13.96 -17.00
C PHE A 200 -0.71 14.37 -16.38
N ASP A 201 -0.77 14.99 -15.20
CA ASP A 201 0.42 15.26 -14.37
C ASP A 201 1.07 13.93 -13.93
N PRO A 202 2.41 13.74 -14.08
CA PRO A 202 3.10 12.55 -13.56
C PRO A 202 2.97 12.37 -12.03
N TYR A 203 2.67 13.43 -11.27
CA TYR A 203 2.48 13.43 -9.82
C TYR A 203 1.04 13.21 -9.38
N MET A 204 0.08 13.12 -10.31
CA MET A 204 -1.30 12.71 -10.01
C MET A 204 -1.36 11.33 -9.32
N ILE A 205 -0.37 10.45 -9.54
CA ILE A 205 -0.32 9.13 -8.90
C ILE A 205 0.28 9.19 -7.49
N VAL A 206 -0.52 8.81 -6.49
CA VAL A 206 -0.09 8.71 -5.09
C VAL A 206 -0.33 7.32 -4.53
N SER A 207 0.25 7.08 -3.36
CA SER A 207 0.01 5.88 -2.57
C SER A 207 -1.16 6.08 -1.61
N VAL A 208 -1.89 5.01 -1.26
CA VAL A 208 -2.93 5.12 -0.22
C VAL A 208 -2.30 5.53 1.11
N HIS A 209 -1.15 4.96 1.45
CA HIS A 209 -0.43 5.32 2.68
C HIS A 209 0.28 6.68 2.61
N GLN A 210 0.44 7.27 1.43
CA GLN A 210 0.86 8.67 1.31
C GLN A 210 -0.27 9.60 1.78
N LEU A 211 -1.51 9.37 1.34
CA LEU A 211 -2.68 10.12 1.83
C LEU A 211 -2.84 10.01 3.35
N VAL A 212 -2.57 8.82 3.89
CA VAL A 212 -2.54 8.59 5.35
C VAL A 212 -1.41 9.37 6.02
N SER A 213 -0.22 9.38 5.41
CA SER A 213 0.94 10.10 5.93
C SER A 213 0.74 11.61 5.94
N ASP A 214 0.04 12.15 4.94
CA ASP A 214 -0.20 13.59 4.85
C ASP A 214 -1.21 14.04 5.93
N ALA A 215 -2.22 13.21 6.21
CA ALA A 215 -3.27 13.54 7.18
C ALA A 215 -2.97 13.16 8.63
N ILE A 216 -2.02 12.25 8.90
CA ILE A 216 -1.84 11.71 10.26
C ILE A 216 -1.33 12.77 11.25
N VAL A 217 -2.06 12.96 12.34
CA VAL A 217 -1.65 13.83 13.43
C VAL A 217 -0.83 13.02 14.41
N LEU A 218 0.49 13.18 14.34
CA LEU A 218 1.42 12.65 15.33
C LEU A 218 1.55 13.68 16.46
N ASP A 219 1.18 13.29 17.68
CA ASP A 219 1.56 14.07 18.86
C ASP A 219 3.09 14.24 18.80
N LYS A 220 3.59 15.48 18.85
CA LYS A 220 5.03 15.73 18.97
C LYS A 220 5.50 15.10 20.28
N SER A 221 5.96 13.85 20.26
CA SER A 221 6.68 13.30 21.40
C SER A 221 7.90 14.18 21.61
N HIS A 222 8.05 14.66 22.85
CA HIS A 222 9.10 15.52 23.35
C HIS A 222 10.36 15.54 22.48
N THR A 223 10.75 16.73 22.04
CA THR A 223 12.14 17.03 21.69
C THR A 223 13.02 16.34 22.72
N ILE A 224 13.76 15.32 22.29
CA ILE A 224 14.94 14.87 23.02
C ILE A 224 15.85 16.09 22.95
N GLU A 225 15.83 16.91 24.00
CA GLU A 225 16.89 17.88 24.23
C GLU A 225 18.18 17.07 24.24
N SER A 226 18.95 17.17 23.17
CA SER A 226 20.33 16.71 23.12
C SER A 226 21.11 17.60 24.08
N GLY A 227 21.07 17.26 25.37
CA GLY A 227 22.00 17.74 26.37
C GLY A 227 23.37 17.15 26.09
N VAL A 228 24.07 17.72 25.11
CA VAL A 228 25.53 17.66 25.07
C VAL A 228 25.97 19.00 25.65
N GLU A 229 26.19 19.02 26.97
CA GLU A 229 26.96 20.09 27.60
C GLU A 229 28.40 19.98 27.08
N GLU A 230 28.80 20.92 26.23
CA GLU A 230 30.21 21.16 25.92
C GLU A 230 30.87 21.77 27.16
N ASN A 231 31.56 20.92 27.95
CA ASN A 231 32.55 21.38 28.91
C ASN A 231 33.77 21.91 28.16
N ILE A 232 33.81 23.22 27.94
CA ILE A 232 35.05 23.95 27.65
C ILE A 232 35.55 24.47 29.00
N GLU A 233 36.36 23.67 29.69
CA GLU A 233 37.21 24.17 30.78
C GLU A 233 38.58 24.56 30.24
N GLU A 234 38.96 25.78 30.60
CA GLU A 234 40.15 26.51 30.24
C GLU A 234 41.43 25.78 30.68
N ALA A 235 42.33 25.54 29.73
CA ALA A 235 43.74 25.31 30.01
C ALA A 235 44.56 26.51 29.49
N THR A 236 44.52 27.60 30.25
CA THR A 236 45.52 28.67 30.19
C THR A 236 46.00 28.97 31.61
N GLN A 237 47.03 28.22 32.04
CA GLN A 237 48.14 28.70 32.86
C GLN A 237 49.27 27.66 32.88
#